data_AF-A0A7S2R4Y6-F1
#
_entry.id   AF-A0A7S2R4Y6-F1
#
_cell.length_a   1.000
_cell.length_b   1.000
_cell.length_c   1.000
_cell.angle_alpha   90.00
_cell.angle_beta   90.00
_cell.angle_gamma   90.00
#
_symmetry.space_group_name_H-M   'P 1'
#
loop_
_entity.id
_entity.type
_entity.pdbx_description
1 polymer ?
#
loop_
_entity_poly.entity_id
_entity_poly.type
_entity_poly.pdbx_seq_one_letter_code
_entity_poly.pdbx_strand_id
1 'polypeptide(L)'
;MPPLPDYQFHDENISSESLLFVAASELNELRAIPLKLTSDPFSHRQRFPSTCRSILDKLPGNNRCVDCNGFGPEWATVTYGALLCIECSGRHRRLGVKVSYVKSIDMDSWSDAEVLAMLEGGNKQVSDFFERHSLLPGRTLLTNAELSKQTERLYRTNAALFYRKNLSKHVRKIRESGGYKGRKSYRNAPNNYGEKNAKSSELSSSPESTGIRRRVQVINVCSTPTKNT
;
A
#
# COMPACT_ATOMS: atom_id res chain seq x y z
N MET A 1 -50.76 23.89 -17.58
CA MET A 1 -49.55 23.72 -16.75
C MET A 1 -48.35 24.08 -17.60
N PRO A 2 -47.47 25.00 -17.18
CA PRO A 2 -46.21 25.21 -17.88
C PRO A 2 -45.28 24.01 -17.63
N PRO A 3 -44.44 23.61 -18.59
CA PRO A 3 -43.42 22.60 -18.35
C PRO A 3 -42.38 23.14 -17.36
N LEU A 4 -41.96 22.29 -16.41
CA LEU A 4 -40.90 22.62 -15.46
C LEU A 4 -39.56 22.77 -16.21
N PRO A 5 -38.69 23.72 -15.81
CA PRO A 5 -37.41 23.91 -16.45
C PRO A 5 -36.48 22.72 -16.18
N ASP A 6 -35.76 22.29 -17.22
CA ASP A 6 -34.69 21.30 -17.12
C ASP A 6 -33.62 21.79 -16.15
N TYR A 7 -33.60 21.22 -14.95
CA TYR A 7 -32.56 21.44 -13.97
C TYR A 7 -31.32 20.65 -14.39
N GLN A 8 -30.45 21.29 -15.16
CA GLN A 8 -29.13 20.75 -15.47
C GLN A 8 -28.27 20.74 -14.21
N PHE A 9 -28.09 19.54 -13.64
CA PHE A 9 -27.15 19.26 -12.57
C PHE A 9 -25.72 19.46 -13.06
N HIS A 10 -25.13 20.60 -12.72
CA HIS A 10 -23.69 20.80 -12.74
C HIS A 10 -23.21 20.96 -11.29
N ASP A 11 -22.83 19.87 -10.61
CA ASP A 11 -21.78 19.92 -9.57
C ASP A 11 -21.39 18.55 -8.98
N GLU A 12 -20.52 17.80 -9.65
CA GLU A 12 -19.83 16.65 -9.01
C GLU A 12 -18.45 17.02 -8.46
N ASN A 13 -17.89 18.19 -8.81
CA ASN A 13 -16.52 18.56 -8.45
C ASN A 13 -16.40 19.29 -7.10
N ILE A 14 -17.44 20.02 -6.66
CA ILE A 14 -17.39 20.74 -5.37
C ILE A 14 -17.42 19.79 -4.16
N SER A 15 -18.04 18.61 -4.28
CA SER A 15 -18.12 17.63 -3.18
C SER A 15 -16.76 16.98 -2.87
N SER A 16 -15.95 16.67 -3.89
CA SER A 16 -14.70 15.91 -3.68
C SER A 16 -13.58 16.74 -3.05
N GLU A 17 -13.42 18.01 -3.46
CA GLU A 17 -12.39 18.90 -2.91
C GLU A 17 -12.69 19.30 -1.46
N SER A 18 -13.96 19.55 -1.15
CA SER A 18 -14.41 19.81 0.22
C SER A 18 -14.13 18.63 1.15
N LEU A 19 -14.43 17.39 0.73
CA LEU A 19 -14.14 16.19 1.50
C LEU A 19 -12.64 15.97 1.73
N LEU A 20 -11.79 16.26 0.74
CA LEU A 20 -10.34 16.16 0.89
C LEU A 20 -9.77 17.17 1.88
N PHE A 21 -10.27 18.41 1.84
CA PHE A 21 -9.89 19.44 2.80
C PHE A 21 -10.25 19.06 4.23
N VAL A 22 -11.49 18.59 4.45
CA VAL A 22 -11.94 18.16 5.79
C VAL A 22 -11.11 16.96 6.29
N ALA A 23 -10.87 15.95 5.45
CA ALA A 23 -10.02 14.82 5.83
C ALA A 23 -8.58 15.23 6.16
N ALA A 24 -8.03 16.23 5.45
CA ALA A 24 -6.72 16.78 5.78
C ALA A 24 -6.73 17.51 7.14
N SER A 25 -7.80 18.24 7.47
CA SER A 25 -7.99 18.87 8.78
C SER A 25 -8.05 17.83 9.90
N GLU A 26 -8.88 16.79 9.75
CA GLU A 26 -9.01 15.68 10.72
C GLU A 26 -7.64 15.03 11.01
N LEU A 27 -6.82 14.81 9.99
CA LEU A 27 -5.48 14.25 10.15
C LEU A 27 -4.51 15.19 10.89
N ASN A 28 -4.62 16.50 10.68
CA ASN A 28 -3.83 17.48 11.39
C ASN A 28 -4.22 17.55 12.87
N GLU A 29 -5.52 17.48 13.17
CA GLU A 29 -6.04 17.40 14.54
C GLU A 29 -5.53 16.14 15.25
N LEU A 30 -5.61 14.97 14.62
CA LEU A 30 -5.05 13.73 15.16
C LEU A 30 -3.55 13.83 15.47
N ARG A 31 -2.79 14.55 14.62
CA ARG A 31 -1.35 14.76 14.82
C ARG A 31 -1.05 15.70 15.99
N ALA A 32 -1.91 16.69 16.24
CA ALA A 32 -1.68 17.73 17.23
C ALA A 32 -1.95 17.27 18.68
N ILE A 33 -2.60 16.12 18.89
CA ILE A 33 -2.95 15.60 20.21
C ILE A 33 -1.65 15.23 20.98
N PRO A 34 -1.34 15.92 22.11
CA PRO A 34 -0.15 15.62 22.89
C PRO A 34 -0.24 14.23 23.53
N LEU A 35 0.83 13.45 23.47
CA LEU A 35 0.96 12.12 24.09
C LEU A 35 0.74 12.08 25.64
N LYS A 36 0.48 13.22 26.30
CA LYS A 36 0.53 13.36 27.77
C LYS A 36 -0.65 14.10 28.44
N LEU A 37 -1.69 14.54 27.73
CA LEU A 37 -2.75 15.35 28.35
C LEU A 37 -4.16 14.82 28.06
N THR A 38 -4.48 13.64 28.58
CA THR A 38 -5.89 13.31 28.84
C THR A 38 -5.98 12.75 30.24
N SER A 39 -6.41 13.59 31.18
CA SER A 39 -6.69 13.23 32.57
C SER A 39 -7.79 12.15 32.71
N ASP A 40 -8.42 11.77 31.59
CA ASP A 40 -9.41 10.71 31.50
C ASP A 40 -8.93 9.60 30.54
N PRO A 41 -8.74 8.35 31.01
CA PRO A 41 -8.34 7.21 30.19
C PRO A 41 -9.44 6.70 29.22
N PHE A 42 -10.68 7.19 29.33
CA PHE A 42 -11.82 6.78 28.48
C PHE A 42 -12.31 7.86 27.50
N SER A 43 -12.12 9.16 27.77
CA SER A 43 -12.73 10.24 26.96
C SER A 43 -12.04 10.56 25.62
N HIS A 44 -10.84 10.03 25.35
CA HIS A 44 -10.10 10.35 24.12
C HIS A 44 -9.55 9.12 23.40
N ARG A 45 -10.36 8.08 23.19
CA ARG A 45 -10.04 7.17 22.07
C ARG A 45 -10.07 8.00 20.80
N GLN A 46 -8.88 8.22 20.21
CA GLN A 46 -8.73 8.78 18.88
C GLN A 46 -9.38 7.82 17.88
N ARG A 47 -10.69 7.95 17.67
CA ARG A 47 -11.41 7.09 16.72
C ARG A 47 -10.91 7.36 15.31
N PHE A 48 -11.17 6.43 14.41
CA PHE A 48 -10.93 6.68 12.98
C PHE A 48 -11.81 7.87 12.54
N PRO A 49 -11.25 8.95 11.96
CA PRO A 49 -12.03 10.14 11.62
C PRO A 49 -13.10 9.84 10.55
N SER A 50 -14.28 10.44 10.69
CA SER A 50 -15.46 10.08 9.88
C SER A 50 -15.34 10.46 8.41
N THR A 51 -14.69 11.59 8.09
CA THR A 51 -14.45 11.97 6.69
C THR A 51 -13.39 11.08 6.07
N CYS A 52 -12.31 10.81 6.80
CA CYS A 52 -11.32 9.81 6.40
C CYS A 52 -11.97 8.43 6.17
N ARG A 53 -12.92 8.01 7.02
CA ARG A 53 -13.66 6.74 6.87
C ARG A 53 -14.47 6.74 5.58
N SER A 54 -15.19 7.83 5.31
CA SER A 54 -15.98 7.99 4.08
C SER A 54 -15.12 7.90 2.81
N ILE A 55 -13.89 8.44 2.86
CA ILE A 55 -12.92 8.29 1.77
C ILE A 55 -12.43 6.84 1.68
N LEU A 56 -12.05 6.22 2.80
CA LEU A 56 -11.55 4.86 2.88
C LEU A 56 -12.56 3.86 2.29
N ASP A 57 -13.83 3.96 2.64
CA ASP A 57 -14.88 3.03 2.19
C ASP A 57 -15.14 3.12 0.67
N LYS A 58 -14.94 4.32 0.08
CA LYS A 58 -15.10 4.55 -1.36
C LYS A 58 -13.91 4.05 -2.19
N LEU A 59 -12.82 3.60 -1.56
CA LEU A 59 -11.67 3.12 -2.31
C LEU A 59 -11.96 1.80 -3.01
N PRO A 60 -11.42 1.60 -4.22
CA PRO A 60 -11.64 0.37 -4.97
C PRO A 60 -11.26 -0.88 -4.16
N GLY A 61 -12.19 -1.84 -4.10
CA GLY A 61 -12.03 -3.12 -3.42
C GLY A 61 -12.22 -3.09 -1.90
N ASN A 62 -12.36 -1.93 -1.26
CA ASN A 62 -12.51 -1.84 0.20
C ASN A 62 -13.86 -2.34 0.72
N ASN A 63 -14.86 -2.51 -0.16
CA ASN A 63 -16.11 -3.16 0.19
C ASN A 63 -15.99 -4.69 0.41
N ARG A 64 -14.80 -5.27 0.20
CA ARG A 64 -14.50 -6.69 0.37
C ARG A 64 -13.19 -6.88 1.11
N CYS A 65 -13.11 -7.88 1.97
CA CYS A 65 -11.90 -8.28 2.67
C CYS A 65 -10.77 -8.61 1.67
N VAL A 66 -9.57 -8.08 1.91
CA VAL A 66 -8.42 -8.28 1.01
C VAL A 66 -7.98 -9.75 0.87
N ASP A 67 -8.21 -10.56 1.92
CA ASP A 67 -7.74 -11.95 1.99
C ASP A 67 -8.78 -12.97 1.47
N CYS A 68 -10.04 -12.82 1.88
CA CYS A 68 -11.09 -13.81 1.58
C CYS A 68 -12.25 -13.27 0.73
N ASN A 69 -12.21 -11.99 0.35
CA ASN A 69 -13.25 -11.33 -0.46
C ASN A 69 -14.66 -11.26 0.19
N GLY A 70 -14.76 -11.59 1.49
CA GLY A 70 -15.98 -11.44 2.30
C GLY A 70 -16.42 -9.97 2.41
N PHE A 71 -17.72 -9.73 2.55
CA PHE A 71 -18.29 -8.38 2.56
C PHE A 71 -18.04 -7.62 3.86
N GLY A 72 -18.12 -6.29 3.78
CA GLY A 72 -18.13 -5.39 4.95
C GLY A 72 -16.94 -5.56 5.90
N PRO A 73 -15.68 -5.46 5.44
CA PRO A 73 -14.54 -5.61 6.33
C PRO A 73 -14.38 -4.41 7.27
N GLU A 74 -14.54 -4.64 8.58
CA GLU A 74 -14.44 -3.60 9.65
C GLU A 74 -13.11 -3.65 10.43
N TRP A 75 -12.21 -4.53 10.03
CA TRP A 75 -10.87 -4.64 10.59
C TRP A 75 -9.84 -4.17 9.56
N ALA A 76 -8.64 -3.84 10.01
CA ALA A 76 -7.57 -3.35 9.17
C ALA A 76 -6.25 -4.03 9.50
N THR A 77 -5.42 -4.21 8.48
CA THR A 77 -3.97 -4.34 8.64
C THR A 77 -3.30 -3.03 8.24
N VAL A 78 -2.92 -2.24 9.25
CA VAL A 78 -2.30 -0.92 9.03
C VAL A 78 -1.00 -1.05 8.25
N THR A 79 -0.26 -2.13 8.49
CA THR A 79 1.01 -2.45 7.82
C THR A 79 0.90 -2.50 6.29
N TYR A 80 -0.27 -2.89 5.76
CA TYR A 80 -0.55 -2.95 4.32
C TYR A 80 -1.57 -1.91 3.86
N GLY A 81 -2.13 -1.12 4.78
CA GLY A 81 -3.17 -0.15 4.48
C GLY A 81 -4.45 -0.78 3.95
N ALA A 82 -4.82 -1.98 4.40
CA ALA A 82 -5.91 -2.79 3.82
C ALA A 82 -6.92 -3.25 4.87
N LEU A 83 -8.17 -3.44 4.43
CA LEU A 83 -9.31 -3.91 5.23
C LEU A 83 -9.46 -5.43 5.20
N LEU A 84 -9.77 -5.98 6.37
CA LEU A 84 -9.94 -7.39 6.69
C LEU A 84 -11.33 -7.61 7.30
N CYS A 85 -11.91 -8.79 7.06
CA CYS A 85 -13.02 -9.26 7.90
C CYS A 85 -12.49 -9.72 9.27
N ILE A 86 -13.40 -9.94 10.22
CA ILE A 86 -13.06 -10.38 11.59
C ILE A 86 -12.20 -11.65 11.61
N GLU A 87 -12.51 -12.65 10.79
CA GLU A 87 -11.75 -13.91 10.74
C GLU A 87 -10.33 -13.71 10.18
N CYS A 88 -10.20 -12.93 9.10
CA CYS A 88 -8.89 -12.62 8.52
C CYS A 88 -8.05 -11.79 9.49
N SER A 89 -8.68 -10.89 10.26
CA SER A 89 -8.01 -10.16 11.33
C SER A 89 -7.39 -11.13 12.35
N GLY A 90 -8.10 -12.21 12.71
CA GLY A 90 -7.61 -13.27 13.58
C GLY A 90 -6.41 -14.03 12.99
N ARG A 91 -6.44 -14.32 11.68
CA ARG A 91 -5.28 -14.89 10.95
C ARG A 91 -4.07 -13.96 11.01
N HIS A 92 -4.27 -12.68 10.72
CA HIS A 92 -3.19 -11.69 10.73
C HIS A 92 -2.58 -11.47 12.12
N ARG A 93 -3.37 -11.56 13.19
CA ARG A 93 -2.85 -11.47 14.57
C ARG A 93 -1.82 -12.55 14.88
N ARG A 94 -1.97 -13.76 14.33
CA ARG A 94 -1.01 -14.87 14.50
C ARG A 94 0.33 -14.63 13.79
N LEU A 95 0.40 -13.70 12.83
CA LEU A 95 1.65 -13.35 12.13
C LEU A 95 2.59 -12.50 12.99
N GLY A 96 2.06 -11.84 14.02
CA GLY A 96 2.78 -10.90 14.87
C GLY A 96 2.85 -9.47 14.29
N VAL A 97 2.96 -8.49 15.19
CA VAL A 97 2.85 -7.05 14.88
C VAL A 97 3.87 -6.55 13.84
N LYS A 98 5.07 -7.15 13.79
CA LYS A 98 6.12 -6.78 12.81
C LYS A 98 5.75 -7.19 11.37
N VAL A 99 4.90 -8.20 11.23
CA VAL A 99 4.44 -8.71 9.93
C VAL A 99 3.13 -8.04 9.54
N SER A 100 2.16 -8.06 10.44
CA SER A 100 0.87 -7.40 10.27
C SER A 100 0.39 -6.81 11.59
N TYR A 101 0.26 -5.49 11.62
CA TYR A 101 -0.33 -4.77 12.72
C TYR A 101 -1.83 -4.55 12.46
N VAL A 102 -2.65 -5.21 13.28
CA VAL A 102 -4.10 -5.30 13.11
C VAL A 102 -4.83 -4.35 14.05
N LYS A 103 -5.83 -3.64 13.54
CA LYS A 103 -6.72 -2.76 14.31
C LYS A 103 -8.17 -2.91 13.86
N SER A 104 -9.12 -2.74 14.76
CA SER A 104 -10.52 -2.47 14.45
C SER A 104 -10.65 -1.02 14.00
N ILE A 105 -11.45 -0.77 12.96
CA ILE A 105 -11.72 0.60 12.53
C ILE A 105 -12.46 1.38 13.63
N ASP A 106 -13.45 0.77 14.27
CA ASP A 106 -14.36 1.47 15.18
C ASP A 106 -13.99 1.35 16.67
N MET A 107 -13.25 0.30 17.06
CA MET A 107 -12.95 0.03 18.47
C MET A 107 -11.58 0.52 18.94
N ASP A 108 -10.59 0.60 18.04
CA ASP A 108 -9.21 0.96 18.41
C ASP A 108 -8.95 2.47 18.26
N SER A 109 -7.93 2.97 18.97
CA SER A 109 -7.42 4.33 18.79
C SER A 109 -6.48 4.42 17.59
N TRP A 110 -6.47 5.52 16.86
CA TRP A 110 -5.74 5.70 15.60
C TRP A 110 -4.91 6.98 15.61
N SER A 111 -3.65 6.87 15.22
CA SER A 111 -2.76 8.01 14.95
C SER A 111 -2.89 8.49 13.50
N ASP A 112 -2.44 9.72 13.25
CA ASP A 112 -2.44 10.31 11.90
C ASP A 112 -1.69 9.45 10.87
N ALA A 113 -0.56 8.86 11.27
CA ALA A 113 0.23 7.99 10.41
C ALA A 113 -0.48 6.68 10.06
N GLU A 114 -1.21 6.09 11.01
CA GLU A 114 -1.99 4.87 10.77
C GLU A 114 -3.17 5.14 9.84
N VAL A 115 -3.90 6.25 10.03
CA VAL A 115 -4.99 6.68 9.14
C VAL A 115 -4.45 6.97 7.74
N LEU A 116 -3.32 7.67 7.62
CA LEU A 116 -2.64 7.92 6.34
C LEU A 116 -2.27 6.64 5.61
N ALA A 117 -1.78 5.62 6.32
CA ALA A 117 -1.46 4.33 5.71
C ALA A 117 -2.70 3.68 5.07
N MET A 118 -3.86 3.78 5.72
CA MET A 118 -5.13 3.29 5.17
C MET A 118 -5.57 4.12 3.96
N LEU A 119 -5.49 5.46 4.07
CA LEU A 119 -5.87 6.37 3.00
C LEU A 119 -4.95 6.31 1.78
N GLU A 120 -3.70 5.87 1.90
CA GLU A 120 -2.77 5.73 0.76
C GLU A 120 -2.64 4.29 0.24
N GLY A 121 -3.08 3.29 1.02
CA GLY A 121 -3.10 1.87 0.66
C GLY A 121 -4.33 1.44 -0.14
N GLY A 122 -5.17 0.60 0.45
CA GLY A 122 -6.45 0.13 -0.08
C GLY A 122 -6.37 -1.28 -0.69
N ASN A 123 -7.48 -2.01 -0.62
CA ASN A 123 -7.54 -3.43 -0.91
C ASN A 123 -7.20 -3.74 -2.35
N LYS A 124 -7.75 -3.00 -3.32
CA LYS A 124 -7.39 -3.18 -4.73
C LYS A 124 -5.89 -3.02 -4.97
N GLN A 125 -5.24 -2.06 -4.31
CA GLN A 125 -3.80 -1.85 -4.49
C GLN A 125 -2.98 -3.03 -3.97
N VAL A 126 -3.34 -3.58 -2.80
CA VAL A 126 -2.69 -4.76 -2.23
C VAL A 126 -2.93 -6.00 -3.10
N SER A 127 -4.18 -6.23 -3.52
CA SER A 127 -4.54 -7.35 -4.39
C SER A 127 -3.79 -7.28 -5.73
N ASP A 128 -3.82 -6.13 -6.42
CA ASP A 128 -3.11 -5.93 -7.69
C ASP A 128 -1.58 -6.09 -7.52
N PHE A 129 -1.04 -5.73 -6.35
CA PHE A 129 0.38 -5.94 -6.07
C PHE A 129 0.70 -7.42 -5.94
N PHE A 130 -0.05 -8.19 -5.15
CA PHE A 130 0.19 -9.63 -4.97
C PHE A 130 -0.12 -10.44 -6.23
N GLU A 131 -1.13 -10.05 -7.00
CA GLU A 131 -1.46 -10.68 -8.28
C GLU A 131 -0.32 -10.53 -9.29
N ARG A 132 0.26 -9.33 -9.44
CA ARG A 132 1.42 -9.09 -10.32
C ARG A 132 2.67 -9.86 -9.93
N HIS A 133 2.77 -10.31 -8.68
CA HIS A 133 3.88 -11.16 -8.21
C HIS A 133 3.51 -12.65 -8.20
N SER A 134 2.36 -13.04 -8.76
CA SER A 134 1.84 -14.41 -8.80
C SER A 134 1.73 -15.05 -7.40
N LEU A 135 1.39 -14.24 -6.39
CA LEU A 135 1.31 -14.69 -4.99
C LEU A 135 -0.11 -14.98 -4.50
N LEU A 136 -1.13 -14.63 -5.29
CA LEU A 136 -2.50 -15.03 -5.03
C LEU A 136 -2.77 -16.36 -5.75
N PRO A 137 -3.05 -17.45 -5.02
CA PRO A 137 -3.51 -18.67 -5.67
C PRO A 137 -4.88 -18.41 -6.31
N GLY A 138 -5.18 -19.16 -7.36
CA GLY A 138 -6.51 -19.15 -7.99
C GLY A 138 -7.61 -19.38 -6.95
N ARG A 139 -8.84 -18.94 -7.27
CA ARG A 139 -10.02 -19.09 -6.41
C ARG A 139 -10.41 -20.57 -6.26
N THR A 140 -9.67 -21.28 -5.43
CA THR A 140 -10.01 -22.64 -4.97
C THR A 140 -10.71 -22.52 -3.63
N LEU A 141 -11.70 -23.37 -3.39
CA LEU A 141 -12.30 -23.50 -2.05
C LEU A 141 -11.24 -24.10 -1.13
N LEU A 142 -10.74 -23.29 -0.19
CA LEU A 142 -9.75 -23.69 0.79
C LEU A 142 -10.39 -23.80 2.17
N THR A 143 -9.94 -24.77 2.95
CA THR A 143 -10.28 -24.87 4.36
C THR A 143 -9.67 -23.71 5.15
N ASN A 144 -10.22 -23.42 6.34
CA ASN A 144 -9.67 -22.39 7.24
C ASN A 144 -8.19 -22.62 7.62
N ALA A 145 -7.77 -23.88 7.71
CA ALA A 145 -6.39 -24.25 8.00
C ALA A 145 -5.46 -23.97 6.81
N GLU A 146 -5.88 -24.30 5.59
CA GLU A 146 -5.14 -23.99 4.37
C GLU A 146 -5.04 -22.49 4.14
N LEU A 147 -6.13 -21.77 4.33
CA LEU A 147 -6.16 -20.32 4.21
C LEU A 147 -5.21 -19.66 5.23
N SER A 148 -5.15 -20.17 6.46
CA SER A 148 -4.19 -19.70 7.46
C SER A 148 -2.74 -19.92 7.03
N LYS A 149 -2.39 -21.11 6.53
CA LYS A 149 -1.04 -21.42 6.02
C LYS A 149 -0.68 -20.55 4.82
N GLN A 150 -1.65 -20.30 3.94
CA GLN A 150 -1.47 -19.44 2.77
C GLN A 150 -1.22 -17.99 3.18
N THR A 151 -2.05 -17.41 4.06
CA THR A 151 -1.86 -16.07 4.62
C THR A 151 -0.46 -15.96 5.24
N GLU A 152 -0.05 -16.94 6.04
CA GLU A 152 1.29 -16.99 6.64
C GLU A 152 2.43 -16.96 5.62
N ARG A 153 2.33 -17.75 4.55
CA ARG A 153 3.33 -17.78 3.48
C ARG A 153 3.36 -16.45 2.73
N LEU A 154 2.21 -15.94 2.31
CA LEU A 154 2.05 -14.71 1.54
C LEU A 154 2.72 -13.52 2.22
N TYR A 155 2.34 -13.24 3.47
CA TYR A 155 2.78 -12.04 4.18
C TYR A 155 4.22 -12.11 4.74
N ARG A 156 4.88 -13.27 4.63
CA ARG A 156 6.31 -13.45 4.93
C ARG A 156 7.22 -13.40 3.70
N THR A 157 6.66 -13.29 2.50
CA THR A 157 7.47 -13.13 1.27
C THR A 157 8.26 -11.82 1.26
N ASN A 158 9.34 -11.79 0.47
CA ASN A 158 10.10 -10.57 0.20
C ASN A 158 9.25 -9.50 -0.51
N ALA A 159 8.30 -9.89 -1.35
CA ALA A 159 7.37 -8.96 -1.99
C ALA A 159 6.47 -8.28 -0.96
N ALA A 160 5.90 -9.04 -0.01
CA ALA A 160 5.12 -8.46 1.09
C ALA A 160 5.95 -7.54 1.99
N LEU A 161 7.21 -7.90 2.27
CA LEU A 161 8.16 -7.04 2.98
C LEU A 161 8.43 -5.74 2.21
N PHE A 162 8.66 -5.83 0.90
CA PHE A 162 8.86 -4.68 0.02
C PHE A 162 7.65 -3.75 0.05
N TYR A 163 6.44 -4.28 -0.08
CA TYR A 163 5.21 -3.49 -0.04
C TYR A 163 5.09 -2.69 1.26
N ARG A 164 5.14 -3.36 2.43
CA ARG A 164 4.96 -2.67 3.72
C ARG A 164 6.06 -1.65 4.03
N LYS A 165 7.30 -1.92 3.60
CA LYS A 165 8.41 -0.96 3.71
C LYS A 165 8.16 0.29 2.85
N ASN A 166 7.69 0.12 1.62
CA ASN A 166 7.43 1.24 0.73
C ASN A 166 6.21 2.06 1.16
N LEU A 167 5.13 1.41 1.61
CA LEU A 167 3.98 2.12 2.17
C LEU A 167 4.36 2.96 3.40
N SER A 168 5.12 2.37 4.33
CA SER A 168 5.61 3.10 5.51
C SER A 168 6.49 4.30 5.14
N LYS A 169 7.43 4.13 4.20
CA LYS A 169 8.27 5.23 3.69
C LYS A 169 7.43 6.33 3.01
N HIS A 170 6.42 5.94 2.24
CA HIS A 170 5.52 6.85 1.55
C HIS A 170 4.70 7.70 2.53
N VAL A 171 4.08 7.06 3.53
CA VAL A 171 3.36 7.75 4.61
C VAL A 171 4.26 8.75 5.33
N ARG A 172 5.51 8.36 5.64
CA ARG A 172 6.48 9.27 6.24
C ARG A 172 6.73 10.50 5.36
N LYS A 173 6.97 10.29 4.06
CA LYS A 173 7.18 11.38 3.09
C LYS A 173 5.98 12.33 3.02
N ILE A 174 4.75 11.81 3.04
CA ILE A 174 3.53 12.64 3.05
C ILE A 174 3.50 13.55 4.27
N ARG A 175 3.76 13.00 5.46
CA ARG A 175 3.79 13.77 6.71
C ARG A 175 4.85 14.87 6.67
N GLU A 176 6.02 14.58 6.12
CA GLU A 176 7.11 15.56 5.93
C GLU A 176 6.77 16.63 4.87
N SER A 177 5.99 16.29 3.85
CA SER A 177 5.64 17.18 2.71
C SER A 177 4.44 18.11 2.94
N GLY A 178 4.00 18.29 4.19
CA GLY A 178 2.90 19.17 4.55
C GLY A 178 1.53 18.50 4.67
N GLY A 179 1.48 17.19 4.90
CA GLY A 179 0.22 16.47 5.20
C GLY A 179 -0.52 15.96 3.96
N TYR A 180 -1.72 15.43 4.18
CA TYR A 180 -2.53 14.74 3.16
C TYR A 180 -3.16 15.72 2.17
N LYS A 181 -3.02 15.43 0.87
CA LYS A 181 -3.59 16.20 -0.24
C LYS A 181 -4.38 15.32 -1.21
N GLY A 182 -4.78 14.12 -0.79
CA GLY A 182 -5.44 13.13 -1.63
C GLY A 182 -4.48 12.23 -2.44
N ARG A 183 -4.94 11.00 -2.74
CA ARG A 183 -4.15 9.97 -3.46
C ARG A 183 -3.60 10.41 -4.82
N LYS A 184 -4.37 11.20 -5.57
CA LYS A 184 -4.01 11.63 -6.94
C LYS A 184 -2.77 12.53 -6.92
N SER A 185 -2.61 13.33 -5.86
CA SER A 185 -1.53 14.30 -5.70
C SER A 185 -0.14 13.66 -5.62
N TYR A 186 -0.03 12.44 -5.07
CA TYR A 186 1.28 11.78 -4.92
C TYR A 186 1.60 10.75 -6.02
N ARG A 187 0.58 10.28 -6.77
CA ARG A 187 0.77 9.31 -7.86
C ARG A 187 1.34 9.92 -9.14
N ASN A 188 1.12 11.23 -9.35
CA ASN A 188 1.57 11.96 -10.53
C ASN A 188 2.95 12.62 -10.35
N ALA A 189 3.65 12.37 -9.24
CA ALA A 189 5.02 12.84 -9.08
C ALA A 189 5.92 12.12 -10.09
N PRO A 190 6.75 12.84 -10.88
CA PRO A 190 7.61 12.22 -11.87
C PRO A 190 8.49 11.17 -11.19
N ASN A 191 8.44 9.94 -11.72
CA ASN A 191 9.22 8.82 -11.23
C ASN A 191 10.70 9.09 -11.48
N ASN A 192 11.38 9.65 -10.49
CA ASN A 192 12.81 9.90 -10.56
C ASN A 192 13.65 8.62 -10.28
N TYR A 193 13.14 7.48 -10.75
CA TYR A 193 13.82 6.19 -10.74
C TYR A 193 14.70 6.00 -11.99
N GLY A 194 14.51 6.83 -13.02
CA GLY A 194 15.29 6.82 -14.27
C GLY A 194 16.62 7.59 -14.20
N GLU A 195 16.71 8.72 -13.48
CA GLU A 195 17.94 9.54 -13.49
C GLU A 195 19.08 8.94 -12.66
N LYS A 196 18.77 8.10 -11.66
CA LYS A 196 19.79 7.51 -10.78
C LYS A 196 20.63 6.41 -11.45
N ASN A 197 20.18 5.88 -12.60
CA ASN A 197 20.93 4.89 -13.38
C ASN A 197 21.75 5.51 -14.51
N ALA A 198 21.56 6.80 -14.83
CA ALA A 198 22.37 7.52 -15.80
C ALA A 198 23.64 8.14 -15.19
N LYS A 199 23.66 8.33 -13.86
CA LYS A 199 24.79 8.96 -13.15
C LYS A 199 25.87 7.98 -12.66
N SER A 200 25.64 6.67 -12.81
CA SER A 200 26.60 5.61 -12.47
C SER A 200 27.49 5.17 -13.64
N SER A 201 27.24 5.67 -14.86
CA SER A 201 28.05 5.33 -16.05
C SER A 201 29.13 6.34 -16.41
N GLU A 202 29.29 7.45 -15.67
CA GLU A 202 30.25 8.52 -16.01
C GLU A 202 31.41 8.71 -15.02
N LEU A 203 31.58 7.82 -14.02
CA LEU A 203 32.70 7.92 -13.07
C LEU A 203 33.62 6.70 -13.12
N SER A 204 34.26 6.48 -14.26
CA SER A 204 35.50 5.69 -14.34
C SER A 204 36.37 6.17 -15.51
N SER A 205 37.07 7.29 -15.32
CA SER A 205 38.25 7.62 -16.11
C SER A 205 39.35 8.03 -15.13
N SER A 206 40.31 7.13 -14.91
CA SER A 206 41.61 7.46 -14.31
C SER A 206 42.65 6.41 -14.72
N PRO A 207 43.94 6.80 -14.72
CA PRO A 207 44.83 6.62 -15.87
C PRO A 207 45.68 5.34 -15.86
N GLU A 208 46.22 5.06 -17.04
CA GLU A 208 47.16 3.98 -17.38
C GLU A 208 48.38 3.90 -16.44
N SER A 209 48.83 2.68 -16.14
CA SER A 209 50.23 2.32 -16.43
C SER A 209 50.48 0.80 -16.39
N THR A 210 51.08 0.33 -17.49
CA THR A 210 52.08 -0.72 -17.61
C THR A 210 51.78 -2.15 -17.11
N GLY A 211 51.65 -3.06 -18.10
CA GLY A 211 52.57 -4.19 -18.19
C GLY A 211 52.00 -5.61 -18.02
N ILE A 212 52.18 -6.39 -19.09
CA ILE A 212 52.24 -7.87 -19.18
C ILE A 212 50.90 -8.58 -19.47
N ARG A 213 50.73 -8.88 -20.77
CA ARG A 213 49.67 -9.71 -21.36
C ARG A 213 49.92 -11.20 -21.09
N ARG A 214 48.89 -11.93 -20.67
CA ARG A 214 48.72 -13.35 -21.05
C ARG A 214 47.32 -13.56 -21.63
N ARG A 215 47.32 -14.00 -22.88
CA ARG A 215 46.17 -14.26 -23.75
C ARG A 215 45.65 -15.66 -23.43
N VAL A 216 44.37 -15.80 -23.08
CA VAL A 216 43.66 -17.08 -23.17
C VAL A 216 42.48 -16.87 -24.11
N GLN A 217 42.51 -17.59 -25.23
CA GLN A 217 41.51 -17.56 -26.28
C GLN A 217 40.22 -18.25 -25.83
N VAL A 218 39.10 -17.61 -26.13
CA VAL A 218 37.76 -18.20 -26.09
C VAL A 218 37.61 -19.08 -27.32
N ILE A 219 37.50 -20.39 -27.11
CA ILE A 219 37.08 -21.34 -28.15
C ILE A 219 35.56 -21.39 -28.18
N ASN A 220 35.00 -20.88 -29.27
CA ASN A 220 33.62 -21.02 -29.68
C ASN A 220 33.52 -22.35 -30.46
N VAL A 221 32.54 -23.21 -30.17
CA VAL A 221 32.24 -24.35 -31.05
C VAL A 221 30.75 -24.41 -31.33
N CYS A 222 30.44 -24.15 -32.60
CA CYS A 222 29.14 -24.22 -33.24
C CYS A 222 28.81 -25.67 -33.63
N SER A 223 27.51 -25.95 -33.80
CA SER A 223 26.95 -27.28 -34.05
C SER A 223 26.99 -27.75 -35.53
N THR A 224 26.65 -29.04 -35.70
CA THR A 224 26.12 -29.77 -36.88
C THR A 224 27.12 -30.64 -37.69
N PRO A 225 26.68 -31.55 -38.59
CA PRO A 225 26.10 -32.88 -38.32
C PRO A 225 26.75 -34.01 -39.17
N THR A 226 26.60 -35.30 -38.84
CA THR A 226 26.96 -36.40 -39.77
C THR A 226 26.00 -37.58 -39.76
N LYS A 227 25.89 -38.19 -40.95
CA LYS A 227 24.89 -39.14 -41.47
C LYS A 227 25.24 -40.61 -41.20
N ASN A 228 24.20 -41.44 -41.35
CA ASN A 228 24.15 -42.87 -41.73
C ASN A 228 25.45 -43.66 -41.90
N THR A 229 25.48 -44.83 -41.24
CA THR A 229 25.46 -46.16 -41.88
C THR A 229 24.82 -47.15 -40.91
#